data_AF-A0A6B3GIJ1-F1
#
_entry.id   AF-A0A6B3GIJ1-F1
#
_cell.length_a   1.000
_cell.length_b   1.000
_cell.length_c   1.000
_cell.angle_alpha   90.00
_cell.angle_beta   90.00
_cell.angle_gamma   90.00
#
_symmetry.space_group_name_H-M   'P 1'
#
loop_
_entity.id
_entity.type
_entity.pdbx_description
1 polymer ?
#
loop_
_entity_poly.entity_id
_entity_poly.type
_entity_poly.pdbx_seq_one_letter_code
_entity_poly.pdbx_strand_id
1 'polypeptide(L)'
;MSMAFGSPLGPSDPFSDLLNRFFGMSPASSPPAMQRVPIGRLLTESSHELLGRATSKAAEDGTADLDTEHLLWAATQVEPSRGLLSRARVDPD
;
A
#
# COMPACT_ATOMS: atom_id res chain seq x y z
N MET A 1 19.86 28.15 -56.51
CA MET A 1 18.65 27.31 -56.40
C MET A 1 19.03 26.02 -55.71
N SER A 2 18.90 25.93 -54.38
CA SER A 2 19.09 24.67 -53.64
C SER A 2 18.16 24.70 -52.42
N MET A 3 17.09 23.93 -52.47
CA MET A 3 16.12 23.79 -51.39
C MET A 3 16.76 23.06 -50.21
N ALA A 4 16.73 23.69 -49.03
CA ALA A 4 17.00 23.01 -47.76
C ALA A 4 15.73 22.26 -47.34
N PHE A 5 15.81 20.94 -47.31
CA PHE A 5 14.78 20.07 -46.72
C PHE A 5 14.68 20.38 -45.23
N GLY A 6 13.56 20.97 -44.81
CA GLY A 6 13.25 21.21 -43.40
C GLY A 6 13.07 19.89 -42.66
N SER A 7 13.89 19.65 -41.64
CA SER A 7 13.68 18.60 -40.66
C SER A 7 12.48 18.96 -39.77
N PRO A 8 11.49 18.08 -39.57
CA PRO A 8 10.22 18.40 -38.89
C PRO A 8 10.32 18.30 -37.35
N LEU A 9 11.50 18.52 -36.77
CA LEU A 9 11.72 18.35 -35.33
C LEU A 9 11.31 19.60 -34.55
N GLY A 10 9.99 19.80 -34.44
CA GLY A 10 9.37 20.63 -33.41
C GLY A 10 9.02 19.80 -32.16
N PRO A 11 8.79 20.44 -31.00
CA PRO A 11 8.64 19.82 -29.67
C PRO A 11 7.34 18.99 -29.46
N SER A 12 6.73 18.51 -30.54
CA SER A 12 5.52 17.70 -30.57
C SER A 12 5.69 16.56 -31.58
N ASP A 13 6.84 15.88 -31.52
CA ASP A 13 7.11 14.72 -32.36
C ASP A 13 6.26 13.53 -31.84
N PRO A 14 5.32 12.98 -32.62
CA PRO A 14 4.52 11.83 -32.20
C PRO A 14 5.37 10.61 -31.86
N PHE A 15 6.58 10.49 -32.40
CA PHE A 15 7.52 9.45 -32.02
C PHE A 15 8.08 9.66 -30.60
N SER A 16 8.35 10.91 -30.22
CA SER A 16 8.75 11.27 -28.86
C SER A 16 7.64 11.00 -27.83
N ASP A 17 6.37 11.19 -28.21
CA ASP A 17 5.22 10.83 -27.38
C ASP A 17 5.09 9.31 -27.19
N LEU A 18 5.34 8.52 -28.25
CA LEU A 18 5.38 7.06 -28.15
C LEU A 18 6.53 6.58 -27.25
N LEU A 19 7.72 7.16 -27.38
CA LEU A 19 8.87 6.89 -26.51
C LEU A 19 8.57 7.27 -25.05
N ASN A 20 8.00 8.45 -24.81
CA ASN A 20 7.61 8.90 -23.47
C ASN A 20 6.54 7.99 -22.84
N ARG A 21 5.60 7.48 -23.64
CA ARG A 21 4.62 6.49 -23.18
C ARG A 21 5.25 5.13 -22.91
N PHE A 22 6.20 4.69 -23.73
CA PHE A 22 6.91 3.43 -23.58
C PHE A 22 7.82 3.42 -22.33
N PHE A 23 8.54 4.50 -22.08
CA PHE A 23 9.42 4.64 -20.91
C PHE A 23 8.71 5.20 -19.67
N GLY A 24 7.39 5.42 -19.72
CA GLY A 24 6.62 5.93 -18.59
C GLY A 24 6.94 7.38 -18.18
N MET A 25 7.67 8.11 -19.02
CA MET A 25 8.08 9.51 -18.78
C MET A 25 6.98 10.52 -19.14
N SER A 26 5.84 10.08 -19.67
CA SER A 26 4.71 10.99 -19.90
C SER A 26 4.09 11.39 -18.55
N PRO A 27 3.79 12.68 -18.30
CA PRO A 27 3.09 13.10 -17.09
C PRO A 27 1.68 12.47 -16.96
N ALA A 28 1.13 11.96 -18.07
CA ALA A 28 -0.11 11.17 -18.11
C ALA A 28 0.09 9.67 -17.80
N SER A 29 1.33 9.17 -17.82
CA SER A 29 1.70 7.79 -17.46
C SER A 29 2.33 7.67 -16.07
N SER A 30 2.49 8.78 -15.34
CA SER A 30 2.75 8.73 -13.90
C SER A 30 1.69 7.83 -13.27
N PRO A 31 2.07 6.79 -12.50
CA PRO A 31 1.11 5.98 -11.76
C PRO A 31 0.16 6.92 -11.03
N PRO A 32 -1.17 6.69 -11.08
CA PRO A 32 -2.12 7.54 -10.39
C PRO A 32 -1.63 7.75 -8.97
N ALA A 33 -1.59 9.01 -8.51
CA ALA A 33 -1.13 9.36 -7.18
C ALA A 33 -1.81 8.41 -6.20
N MET A 34 -1.00 7.56 -5.54
CA MET A 34 -1.51 6.49 -4.69
C MET A 34 -2.51 7.08 -3.71
N GLN A 35 -3.80 6.80 -3.93
CA GLN A 35 -4.86 7.34 -3.10
C GLN A 35 -4.75 6.67 -1.74
N ARG A 36 -4.11 7.37 -0.79
CA ARG A 36 -4.01 6.91 0.59
C ARG A 36 -5.38 7.02 1.23
N VAL A 37 -6.13 5.93 1.19
CA VAL A 37 -7.37 5.80 1.94
C VAL A 37 -7.00 5.90 3.43
N PRO A 38 -7.62 6.78 4.23
CA PRO A 38 -7.40 6.83 5.66
C PRO A 38 -8.09 5.61 6.30
N ILE A 39 -7.47 4.44 6.18
CA ILE A 39 -8.01 3.16 6.64
C ILE A 39 -8.32 3.22 8.13
N GLY A 40 -7.55 3.98 8.92
CA GLY A 40 -7.81 4.21 10.34
C GLY A 40 -9.20 4.78 10.64
N ARG A 41 -9.85 5.50 9.73
CA ARG A 41 -11.24 5.98 9.93
C ARG A 41 -12.30 4.94 9.62
N LEU A 42 -11.92 3.82 9.02
CA LEU A 42 -12.78 2.69 8.68
C LEU A 42 -12.69 1.56 9.71
N LEU A 43 -11.79 1.69 10.69
CA LEU A 43 -11.56 0.68 11.70
C LEU A 43 -12.61 0.78 12.81
N THR A 44 -13.00 -0.39 13.31
CA THR A 44 -13.80 -0.51 14.53
C THR A 44 -12.92 -0.26 15.76
N GLU A 45 -13.52 -0.01 16.91
CA GLU A 45 -12.80 0.11 18.19
C GLU A 45 -11.94 -1.13 18.47
N SER A 46 -12.49 -2.34 18.28
CA SER A 46 -11.75 -3.60 18.43
C SER A 46 -10.56 -3.70 17.48
N SER A 47 -10.64 -3.12 16.28
CA SER A 47 -9.51 -3.09 15.34
C SER A 47 -8.42 -2.14 15.81
N HIS A 48 -8.78 -1.01 16.42
CA HIS A 48 -7.80 -0.11 17.04
C HIS A 48 -7.11 -0.76 18.23
N GLU A 49 -7.85 -1.45 19.10
CA GLU A 49 -7.29 -2.20 20.22
C GLU A 49 -6.31 -3.28 19.72
N LEU A 50 -6.70 -4.06 18.70
CA LEU A 50 -5.85 -5.08 18.09
C LEU A 50 -4.52 -4.48 17.61
N LEU A 51 -4.57 -3.39 16.84
CA LEU A 51 -3.37 -2.73 16.32
C LEU A 51 -2.49 -2.17 17.45
N GLY A 52 -3.08 -1.60 18.50
CA GLY A 52 -2.35 -1.11 19.67
C GLY A 52 -1.57 -2.22 20.39
N ARG A 53 -2.23 -3.38 20.59
CA ARG A 53 -1.60 -4.56 21.19
C ARG A 53 -0.50 -5.13 20.29
N ALA A 54 -0.78 -5.28 19.01
CA ALA A 54 0.19 -5.81 18.04
C ALA A 54 1.44 -4.92 17.94
N THR A 55 1.27 -3.59 17.94
CA THR A 55 2.39 -2.64 17.91
C THR A 55 3.21 -2.70 19.19
N SER A 56 2.55 -2.85 20.35
CA SER A 56 3.25 -3.04 21.63
C SER A 56 4.06 -4.33 21.63
N LYS A 57 3.48 -5.41 21.08
CA LYS A 57 4.15 -6.71 20.96
C LYS A 57 5.36 -6.66 20.03
N ALA A 58 5.26 -5.99 18.89
CA ALA A 58 6.37 -5.77 17.98
C ALA A 58 7.54 -5.03 18.67
N ALA A 59 7.22 -4.01 19.48
CA ALA A 59 8.22 -3.29 20.26
C ALA A 59 8.88 -4.17 21.34
N GLU A 60 8.11 -5.04 22.01
CA GLU A 60 8.63 -6.03 22.96
C GLU A 60 9.57 -7.04 22.30
N ASP A 61 9.23 -7.47 21.08
CA ASP A 61 10.02 -8.42 20.29
C ASP A 61 11.23 -7.74 19.61
N GLY A 62 11.37 -6.42 19.76
CA GLY A 62 12.54 -5.65 19.33
C GLY A 62 12.54 -5.25 17.85
N THR A 63 11.38 -5.35 17.18
CA THR A 63 11.21 -4.92 15.79
C THR A 63 10.45 -3.60 15.70
N ALA A 64 10.83 -2.77 14.72
CA ALA A 64 10.12 -1.54 14.39
C ALA A 64 8.92 -1.80 13.45
N ASP A 65 8.92 -2.97 12.80
CA ASP A 65 7.93 -3.31 11.79
C ASP A 65 6.80 -4.15 12.38
N LEU A 66 5.58 -3.80 12.00
CA LEU A 66 4.37 -4.51 12.40
C LEU A 66 4.13 -5.68 11.46
N ASP A 67 4.63 -6.85 11.83
CA ASP A 67 4.43 -8.09 11.07
C ASP A 67 3.13 -8.85 11.41
N THR A 68 2.80 -9.80 10.54
CA THR A 68 1.60 -10.64 10.64
C THR A 68 1.53 -11.43 11.94
N GLU A 69 2.67 -11.88 12.47
CA GLU A 69 2.72 -12.62 13.73
C GLU A 69 2.21 -11.79 14.92
N HIS A 70 2.56 -10.50 14.98
CA HIS A 70 2.08 -9.59 16.03
C HIS A 70 0.57 -9.34 15.91
N LEU A 71 0.06 -9.23 14.68
CA LEU A 71 -1.38 -9.09 14.41
C LEU A 71 -2.15 -10.34 14.82
N LEU A 72 -1.62 -11.53 14.49
CA LEU A 72 -2.24 -12.80 14.84
C LEU A 72 -2.23 -13.03 16.35
N TRP A 73 -1.10 -12.74 17.01
CA TRP A 73 -1.04 -12.75 18.47
C TRP A 73 -2.05 -11.78 19.08
N ALA A 74 -2.13 -10.51 18.61
CA ALA A 74 -3.10 -9.57 19.16
C ALA A 74 -4.56 -10.03 18.94
N ALA A 75 -4.83 -10.72 17.82
CA ALA A 75 -6.15 -11.29 17.52
C ALA A 75 -6.56 -12.40 18.51
N THR A 76 -5.62 -13.12 19.15
CA THR A 76 -5.96 -14.08 20.22
C THR A 76 -6.35 -13.39 21.52
N GLN A 77 -6.03 -12.10 21.68
CA GLN A 77 -6.21 -11.34 22.91
C GLN A 77 -7.45 -10.45 22.91
N VAL A 78 -8.08 -10.18 21.76
CA VAL A 78 -9.20 -9.23 21.63
C VAL A 78 -10.48 -9.87 21.12
N GLU A 79 -11.63 -9.36 21.56
CA GLU A 79 -12.93 -9.70 20.99
C GLU A 79 -13.18 -8.91 19.69
N PRO A 80 -13.92 -9.46 18.70
CA PRO A 80 -14.60 -10.77 18.71
C PRO A 80 -13.73 -11.96 18.28
N SER A 81 -12.48 -11.70 17.87
CA SER A 81 -11.57 -12.70 17.29
C SER A 81 -11.32 -13.86 18.24
N ARG A 82 -11.06 -13.56 19.52
CA ARG A 82 -10.89 -14.58 20.57
C ARG A 82 -12.12 -15.47 20.72
N GLY A 83 -13.32 -14.88 20.76
CA GLY A 83 -14.58 -15.64 20.78
C GLY A 83 -14.77 -16.55 19.56
N LEU A 84 -14.31 -16.14 18.37
CA LEU A 84 -14.34 -16.98 17.17
C LEU A 84 -13.38 -18.17 17.27
N LEU A 85 -12.17 -17.96 17.81
CA LEU A 85 -11.19 -19.03 18.04
C LEU A 85 -11.75 -20.09 19.00
N SER A 86 -12.33 -19.67 20.12
CA SER A 86 -12.96 -20.57 21.08
C SER A 86 -14.11 -21.38 20.46
N ARG A 87 -14.95 -20.76 19.62
CA ARG A 87 -16.02 -21.47 18.89
C ARG A 87 -15.49 -22.47 17.86
N ALA A 88 -14.33 -22.17 17.26
CA ALA A 88 -13.61 -23.07 16.38
C ALA A 88 -12.86 -24.19 17.13
N ARG A 89 -12.96 -24.24 18.48
CA ARG A 89 -12.20 -25.15 19.35
C ARG A 89 -10.68 -24.98 19.23
N VAL A 90 -10.23 -23.77 18.92
CA VAL A 90 -8.82 -23.37 19.02
C VAL A 90 -8.61 -22.75 20.39
N ASP A 91 -7.56 -23.18 21.10
CA ASP A 91 -7.16 -22.58 22.37
C ASP A 91 -6.35 -21.30 22.11
N PRO A 92 -6.81 -20.12 22.55
CA PRO A 92 -6.10 -18.86 22.35
C PRO A 92 -5.06 -18.55 23.44
N ASP A 93 -4.88 -19.39 24.46
CA ASP A 93 -3.95 -19.19 25.59
C ASP A 93 -2.74 -20.13 25.60
#